data_AF-A0A8C5RDR9-F1
#
_entry.id   AF-A0A8C5RDR9-F1
#
_cell.length_a   1.000
_cell.length_b   1.000
_cell.length_c   1.000
_cell.angle_alpha   90.00
_cell.angle_beta   90.00
_cell.angle_gamma   90.00
#
_symmetry.space_group_name_H-M   'P 1'
#
loop_
_entity.id
_entity.type
_entity.pdbx_description
1 polymer ?
#
loop_
_entity_poly.entity_id
_entity_poly.type
_entity_poly.pdbx_seq_one_letter_code
_entity_poly.pdbx_strand_id
1 'polypeptide(L)'
;MAASVDLELKKAFSELQAKVIETQQKVKLADIQIDQLNRTKKHAHLTDTEIMTLAEETRMYEGIGRMFILHPKEVIHNQLLEKQKMAEEKIKELEVSLEYLK
;
A
#
# COMPACT_ATOMS: atom_id res chain seq x y z
N MET A 1 -14.34 -40.71 -28.69
CA MET A 1 -15.02 -39.74 -27.81
C MET A 1 -14.47 -39.71 -26.39
N ALA A 2 -14.01 -40.82 -25.78
CA ALA A 2 -13.40 -40.78 -24.43
C ALA A 2 -11.99 -40.12 -24.39
N ALA A 3 -11.15 -40.35 -25.39
CA ALA A 3 -9.78 -39.81 -25.43
C ALA A 3 -9.72 -38.27 -25.62
N SER A 4 -10.71 -37.68 -26.30
CA SER A 4 -10.82 -36.23 -26.49
C SER A 4 -11.22 -35.51 -25.20
N VAL A 5 -12.11 -36.13 -24.41
CA VAL A 5 -12.56 -35.59 -23.11
C VAL A 5 -11.42 -35.61 -22.08
N ASP A 6 -10.53 -36.61 -22.10
CA ASP A 6 -9.35 -36.67 -21.21
C ASP A 6 -8.30 -35.59 -21.53
N LEU A 7 -8.14 -35.25 -22.82
CA LEU A 7 -7.26 -34.15 -23.27
C LEU A 7 -7.79 -32.78 -22.86
N GLU A 8 -9.10 -32.55 -23.01
CA GLU A 8 -9.76 -31.32 -22.54
C GLU A 8 -9.68 -31.18 -21.02
N LEU A 9 -9.86 -32.27 -20.29
CA LEU A 9 -9.74 -32.28 -18.82
C LEU A 9 -8.31 -31.96 -18.35
N LYS A 10 -7.29 -32.54 -18.99
CA LYS A 10 -5.88 -32.21 -18.70
C LYS A 10 -5.55 -30.76 -18.98
N LYS A 11 -6.11 -30.20 -20.07
CA LYS A 11 -5.91 -28.80 -20.42
C LYS A 11 -6.59 -27.86 -19.41
N ALA A 12 -7.85 -28.12 -19.06
CA ALA A 12 -8.58 -27.37 -18.03
C ALA A 12 -7.88 -27.44 -16.66
N PHE A 13 -7.32 -28.59 -16.29
CA PHE A 13 -6.56 -28.73 -15.05
C PHE A 13 -5.26 -27.90 -15.05
N SER A 14 -4.56 -27.88 -16.18
CA SER A 14 -3.34 -27.07 -16.36
C SER A 14 -3.64 -25.57 -16.30
N GLU A 15 -4.73 -25.13 -16.92
CA GLU A 15 -5.20 -23.74 -16.88
C GLU A 15 -5.60 -23.33 -15.44
N LEU A 16 -6.28 -24.23 -14.73
CA LEU A 16 -6.66 -24.00 -13.33
C LEU A 16 -5.42 -23.91 -12.42
N GLN A 17 -4.43 -24.78 -12.62
CA GLN A 17 -3.18 -24.74 -11.87
C GLN A 17 -2.40 -23.44 -12.12
N ALA A 18 -2.35 -22.99 -13.39
CA ALA A 18 -1.74 -21.70 -13.74
C ALA A 18 -2.45 -20.53 -13.04
N LYS A 19 -3.78 -20.54 -13.02
CA LYS A 19 -4.59 -19.50 -12.36
C LYS A 19 -4.38 -19.48 -10.84
N VAL A 20 -4.27 -20.65 -10.20
CA VAL A 20 -3.96 -20.73 -8.75
C VAL A 20 -2.58 -20.12 -8.45
N ILE A 21 -1.57 -20.42 -9.26
CA ILE A 21 -0.22 -19.85 -9.08
C ILE A 21 -0.25 -18.33 -9.25
N GLU A 22 -0.94 -17.82 -10.28
CA GLU A 22 -1.08 -16.39 -10.53
C GLU A 22 -1.76 -15.68 -9.35
N THR A 23 -2.87 -16.23 -8.85
CA THR A 23 -3.57 -15.69 -7.67
C THR A 23 -2.66 -15.66 -6.45
N GLN A 24 -1.92 -16.74 -6.16
CA GLN A 24 -0.99 -16.79 -5.03
C GLN A 24 0.12 -15.73 -5.14
N GLN A 25 0.62 -15.46 -6.34
CA GLN A 25 1.61 -14.39 -6.55
C GLN A 25 1.01 -13.02 -6.29
N LYS A 26 -0.20 -12.75 -6.77
CA LYS A 26 -0.91 -11.47 -6.54
C LYS A 26 -1.18 -11.23 -5.06
N VAL A 27 -1.61 -12.27 -4.34
CA VAL A 27 -1.81 -12.23 -2.87
C VAL A 27 -0.53 -11.82 -2.16
N LYS A 28 0.60 -12.48 -2.46
CA LYS A 28 1.90 -12.14 -1.84
C LYS A 28 2.35 -10.71 -2.14
N LEU A 29 2.14 -10.24 -3.36
CA LEU A 29 2.50 -8.87 -3.74
C LEU A 29 1.65 -7.85 -2.99
N ALA A 30 0.34 -8.11 -2.85
CA ALA A 30 -0.56 -7.25 -2.09
C ALA A 30 -0.17 -7.19 -0.60
N ASP A 31 0.17 -8.33 0.01
CA ASP A 31 0.64 -8.38 1.41
C ASP A 31 1.90 -7.50 1.61
N ILE A 32 2.88 -7.60 0.70
CA ILE A 32 4.11 -6.77 0.76
C ILE A 32 3.78 -5.28 0.63
N GLN A 33 2.86 -4.92 -0.26
CA GLN A 33 2.45 -3.53 -0.45
C GLN A 33 1.74 -2.98 0.80
N ILE A 34 0.86 -3.77 1.41
CA ILE A 34 0.19 -3.41 2.68
C ILE A 34 1.21 -3.15 3.78
N ASP A 35 2.20 -4.03 3.94
CA ASP A 35 3.26 -3.86 4.94
C ASP A 35 4.06 -2.57 4.72
N GLN A 36 4.38 -2.24 3.46
CA GLN A 36 5.08 -1.02 3.12
C GLN A 36 4.25 0.25 3.40
N LEU A 37 2.96 0.22 3.06
CA LEU A 37 2.04 1.32 3.35
C LEU A 37 1.84 1.49 4.86
N ASN A 38 1.73 0.40 5.61
CA ASN A 38 1.62 0.42 7.08
C ASN A 38 2.84 1.08 7.73
N ARG A 39 4.05 0.78 7.26
CA ARG A 39 5.27 1.45 7.72
C ARG A 39 5.25 2.94 7.38
N THR A 40 4.82 3.30 6.18
CA THR A 40 4.75 4.70 5.75
C THR A 40 3.74 5.50 6.57
N LYS A 41 2.57 4.93 6.85
CA LYS A 41 1.55 5.52 7.72
C LYS A 41 2.09 5.75 9.14
N LYS A 42 2.71 4.72 9.74
CA LYS A 42 3.31 4.82 11.08
C LYS A 42 4.38 5.89 11.15
N HIS A 43 5.27 5.94 10.16
CA HIS A 43 6.30 6.98 10.10
C HIS A 43 5.68 8.37 10.02
N ALA A 44 4.69 8.58 9.14
CA ALA A 44 4.03 9.87 9.00
C ALA A 44 3.34 10.30 10.31
N HIS A 45 2.67 9.37 10.98
CA HIS A 45 2.01 9.60 12.27
C HIS A 45 2.99 9.94 13.41
N LEU A 46 4.14 9.24 13.48
CA LEU A 46 5.16 9.51 14.48
C LEU A 46 5.79 10.90 14.27
N THR A 47 6.16 11.23 13.03
CA THR A 47 6.67 12.57 12.70
C THR A 47 5.64 13.65 13.03
N ASP A 48 4.36 13.40 12.72
CA ASP A 48 3.28 14.33 13.03
C ASP A 48 3.14 14.58 14.54
N THR A 49 3.16 13.50 15.32
CA THR A 49 3.10 13.56 16.79
C THR A 49 4.28 14.36 17.34
N GLU A 50 5.49 14.15 16.82
CA GLU A 50 6.69 14.88 17.25
C GLU A 50 6.58 16.38 16.92
N ILE A 51 6.17 16.77 15.71
CA ILE A 51 6.06 18.19 15.35
C ILE A 51 4.96 18.91 16.14
N MET A 52 3.90 18.19 16.55
CA MET A 52 2.83 18.74 17.37
C MET A 52 3.27 19.08 18.80
N THR A 53 4.40 18.52 19.27
CA THR A 53 4.98 18.91 20.57
C THR A 53 5.71 20.26 20.53
N LEU A 54 5.98 20.78 19.34
CA LEU A 54 6.70 22.04 19.15
C LEU A 54 5.74 23.24 19.13
N ALA A 55 6.28 24.42 19.45
CA ALA A 55 5.51 25.66 19.45
C ALA A 55 4.92 25.97 18.06
N GLU A 56 3.72 26.57 18.01
CA GLU A 56 2.99 26.91 16.77
C GLU A 56 3.83 27.72 15.77
N GLU A 57 4.61 28.67 16.29
CA GLU A 57 5.46 29.60 15.51
C GLU A 57 6.71 28.95 14.91
N THR A 58 6.95 27.67 15.20
CA THR A 58 8.14 26.96 14.71
C THR A 58 8.04 26.76 13.21
N ARG A 59 8.99 27.34 12.48
CA ARG A 59 9.13 27.10 11.04
C ARG A 59 9.91 25.82 10.79
N MET A 60 9.48 25.06 9.79
CA MET A 60 9.98 23.72 9.49
C MET A 60 10.49 23.65 8.06
N TYR A 61 11.46 22.77 7.80
CA TYR A 61 12.00 22.57 6.47
C TYR A 61 11.41 21.30 5.85
N GLU A 62 10.72 21.44 4.71
CA GLU A 62 10.25 20.33 3.89
C GLU A 62 11.34 19.93 2.89
N GLY A 63 11.69 18.65 2.85
CA GLY A 63 12.65 18.11 1.87
C GLY A 63 11.99 17.84 0.52
N ILE A 64 12.42 18.55 -0.53
CA ILE A 64 12.02 18.33 -1.93
C ILE A 64 13.24 17.87 -2.73
N GLY A 65 13.39 16.56 -2.87
CA GLY A 65 14.55 15.96 -3.52
C GLY A 65 15.85 16.25 -2.77
N ARG A 66 16.68 17.15 -3.30
CA ARG A 66 17.94 17.61 -2.67
C ARG A 66 17.84 19.02 -2.08
N MET A 67 16.67 19.63 -2.11
CA MET A 67 16.41 20.98 -1.61
C MET A 67 15.55 20.92 -0.35
N PHE A 68 15.62 21.97 0.47
CA PHE A 68 14.78 22.15 1.65
C PHE A 68 14.05 23.49 1.55
N ILE A 69 12.73 23.49 1.69
CA ILE A 69 11.89 24.69 1.63
C ILE A 69 11.33 24.98 3.01
N LEU A 70 11.38 26.25 3.42
CA LEU A 70 10.86 26.70 4.70
C LEU A 70 9.33 26.86 4.63
N HIS A 71 8.62 26.13 5.48
CA HIS A 71 7.17 26.18 5.60
C HIS A 71 6.73 26.41 7.06
N PRO A 72 5.52 26.99 7.28
CA PRO A 72 4.87 26.98 8.59
C PRO A 72 4.55 25.56 9.05
N LYS A 73 4.54 25.33 10.38
CA LYS A 73 4.17 24.03 10.98
C LYS A 73 2.86 23.48 10.43
N GLU A 74 1.85 24.34 10.30
CA GLU A 74 0.51 23.95 9.84
C GLU A 74 0.52 23.32 8.45
N VAL A 75 1.39 23.78 7.55
CA VAL A 75 1.49 23.21 6.20
C VAL A 75 2.06 21.80 6.26
N ILE A 76 3.11 21.59 7.05
CA ILE A 76 3.74 20.28 7.23
C ILE A 76 2.78 19.30 7.93
N HIS A 77 2.05 19.76 8.94
CA HIS A 77 1.03 18.98 9.64
C HIS A 77 -0.03 18.46 8.67
N ASN A 78 -0.62 19.35 7.86
CA ASN A 78 -1.64 18.97 6.89
C ASN A 78 -1.11 17.97 5.83
N GLN A 79 0.12 18.16 5.35
CA GLN A 79 0.77 17.20 4.44
C GLN A 79 0.96 15.82 5.08
N LEU A 80 1.36 15.76 6.36
CA LEU A 80 1.51 14.51 7.09
C LEU A 80 0.17 13.81 7.32
N LEU A 81 -0.90 14.56 7.60
CA LEU A 81 -2.27 14.03 7.71
C LEU A 81 -2.76 13.47 6.36
N GLU A 82 -2.57 14.19 5.26
CA GLU A 82 -2.92 13.71 3.92
C GLU A 82 -2.14 12.44 3.57
N LYS A 83 -0.85 12.38 3.91
CA LYS A 83 -0.01 11.19 3.69
C LYS A 83 -0.51 9.98 4.48
N GLN A 84 -0.95 10.18 5.73
CA GLN A 84 -1.56 9.13 6.55
C GLN A 84 -2.87 8.63 5.93
N LYS A 85 -3.74 9.56 5.51
CA LYS A 85 -5.04 9.25 4.90
C LYS A 85 -4.89 8.47 3.60
N MET A 86 -4.04 8.93 2.69
CA MET A 86 -3.78 8.25 1.42
C MET A 86 -3.22 6.83 1.62
N ALA A 87 -2.34 6.65 2.61
CA ALA A 87 -1.81 5.31 2.93
C ALA A 87 -2.92 4.40 3.46
N GLU A 88 -3.81 4.92 4.32
CA GLU A 88 -4.94 4.16 4.85
C GLU A 88 -5.96 3.78 3.77
N GLU A 89 -6.29 4.69 2.85
CA GLU A 89 -7.19 4.41 1.73
C GLU A 89 -6.63 3.30 0.84
N LYS A 90 -5.34 3.38 0.47
CA LYS A 90 -4.67 2.35 -0.33
C LYS A 90 -4.60 0.99 0.38
N ILE A 91 -4.41 0.97 1.70
CA ILE A 91 -4.45 -0.28 2.47
C ILE A 91 -5.82 -0.92 2.36
N LYS A 92 -6.91 -0.15 2.58
CA LYS A 92 -8.29 -0.66 2.47
C LYS A 92 -8.58 -1.20 1.08
N GLU A 93 -8.15 -0.51 0.03
CA GLU A 93 -8.30 -0.99 -1.35
C GLU A 93 -7.57 -2.32 -1.59
N LEU A 94 -6.34 -2.46 -1.10
CA LEU A 94 -5.57 -3.70 -1.23
C LEU A 94 -6.15 -4.84 -0.39
N GLU A 95 -6.67 -4.56 0.80
CA GLU A 95 -7.34 -5.54 1.67
C GLU A 95 -8.61 -6.09 1.00
N VAL A 96 -9.45 -5.23 0.42
CA VAL A 96 -10.63 -5.64 -0.36
C VAL A 96 -10.22 -6.47 -1.58
N SER A 97 -9.15 -6.07 -2.29
CA SER A 97 -8.64 -6.86 -3.42
C SER A 97 -8.11 -8.22 -2.98
N LEU A 98 -7.49 -8.31 -1.80
CA LEU A 98 -7.00 -9.55 -1.21
C LEU A 98 -8.15 -10.47 -0.81
N GLU A 99 -9.21 -9.93 -0.23
CA GLU A 99 -10.41 -10.67 0.14
C GLU A 99 -11.10 -11.27 -1.09
N TYR A 100 -11.12 -10.54 -2.23
CA TYR A 100 -11.63 -11.07 -3.50
C TYR A 100 -10.76 -12.20 -4.11
N LEU A 101 -9.46 -12.19 -3.83
CA LEU A 101 -8.50 -13.17 -4.36
C LEU A 101 -8.36 -14.43 -3.49
N LYS A 102 -8.90 -14.41 -2.26
CA LYS A 102 -8.91 -15.53 -1.32
C LYS A 102 -10.17 -16.39 -1.51
#